data_AF-A0A7V3FAV9-F1
#
_entry.id   AF-A0A7V3FAV9-F1
#
_cell.length_a   1.000
_cell.length_b   1.000
_cell.length_c   1.000
_cell.angle_alpha   90.00
_cell.angle_beta   90.00
_cell.angle_gamma   90.00
#
_symmetry.space_group_name_H-M   'P 1'
#
loop_
_entity.id
_entity.type
_entity.pdbx_description
1 polymer ?
#
loop_
_entity_poly.entity_id
_entity_poly.type
_entity_poly.pdbx_seq_one_letter_code
_entity_poly.pdbx_strand_id
1 'polypeptide(L)'
;MTFEEIIDQAIALLKRRGRVTYRTLQRQFNLDEAALADLKEALLYEHPEGFDDTGQGLMWKGEPPSASQVAGQEVPTDSPTPQAERRQLTVLFCDLVDSTALASQLDPEEWREVVRAYQAACAEVIQRVDGYIA
;
A
#
# COMPACT_ATOMS: atom_id res chain seq x y z
N MET A 1 24.18 2.13 19.87
CA MET A 1 23.87 1.26 18.73
C MET A 1 24.52 1.87 17.52
N THR A 2 25.25 1.07 16.76
CA THR A 2 25.75 1.50 15.45
C THR A 2 24.64 1.40 14.42
N PHE A 3 24.80 2.08 13.29
CA PHE A 3 23.83 2.05 12.20
C PHE A 3 23.71 0.64 11.59
N GLU A 4 24.82 -0.09 11.48
CA GLU A 4 24.85 -1.50 11.05
C GLU A 4 24.00 -2.42 11.95
N GLU A 5 24.10 -2.25 13.29
CA GLU A 5 23.27 -3.02 14.23
C GLU A 5 21.77 -2.74 14.06
N ILE A 6 21.42 -1.51 13.63
CA ILE A 6 20.03 -1.11 13.38
C ILE A 6 19.52 -1.74 12.08
N ILE A 7 20.36 -1.82 11.03
CA ILE A 7 20.06 -2.53 9.79
C ILE A 7 19.72 -3.99 10.08
N ASP A 8 20.60 -4.71 10.78
CA ASP A 8 20.41 -6.12 11.10
C ASP A 8 19.12 -6.37 11.91
N GLN A 9 18.85 -5.52 12.90
CA GLN A 9 17.64 -5.61 13.71
C GLN A 9 16.38 -5.25 12.92
N ALA A 10 16.45 -4.26 12.02
CA ALA A 10 15.34 -3.90 11.14
C ALA A 10 15.01 -5.05 10.17
N ILE A 11 16.03 -5.70 9.60
CA ILE A 11 15.88 -6.90 8.76
C ILE A 11 15.23 -8.03 9.57
N ALA A 12 15.71 -8.30 10.78
CA ALA A 12 15.16 -9.34 11.64
C ALA A 12 13.69 -9.06 12.01
N LEU A 13 13.34 -7.80 12.30
CA LEU A 13 11.99 -7.37 12.60
C LEU A 13 11.06 -7.53 11.38
N LEU A 14 11.52 -7.13 10.19
CA LEU A 14 10.79 -7.25 8.93
C LEU A 14 10.58 -8.72 8.54
N LYS A 15 11.58 -9.59 8.71
CA LYS A 15 11.45 -11.05 8.51
C LYS A 15 10.43 -11.67 9.45
N ARG A 16 10.38 -11.23 10.71
CA ARG A 16 9.44 -11.77 11.72
C ARG A 16 8.00 -11.30 11.53
N ARG A 17 7.80 -10.03 11.17
CA ARG A 17 6.46 -9.42 11.07
C ARG A 17 5.92 -9.35 9.64
N GLY A 18 6.75 -9.56 8.63
CA GLY A 18 6.41 -9.48 7.20
C GLY A 18 6.22 -8.05 6.68
N ARG A 19 5.59 -7.15 7.46
CA ARG A 19 5.34 -5.75 7.11
C ARG A 19 5.57 -4.82 8.29
N VAL A 20 6.27 -3.71 8.06
CA VAL A 20 6.52 -2.69 9.09
C VAL A 20 6.44 -1.28 8.48
N THR A 21 5.70 -0.38 9.13
CA THR A 21 5.60 1.02 8.69
C THR A 21 6.83 1.83 9.05
N TYR A 22 7.10 2.90 8.31
CA TYR A 22 8.20 3.83 8.63
C TYR A 22 8.08 4.44 10.03
N ARG A 23 6.86 4.80 10.44
CA ARG A 23 6.59 5.30 11.79
C ARG A 23 6.93 4.28 12.88
N THR A 24 6.72 3.00 12.60
CA THR A 24 7.10 1.92 13.53
C THR A 24 8.62 1.81 13.64
N LEU A 25 9.35 1.87 12.52
CA LEU A 25 10.82 1.85 12.53
C LEU A 25 11.39 3.08 13.25
N GLN A 26 10.87 4.28 12.98
CA GLN A 26 11.25 5.52 13.66
C GLN A 26 11.06 5.42 15.18
N ARG A 27 9.89 4.95 15.64
CA ARG A 27 9.61 4.83 17.08
C ARG A 27 10.39 3.71 17.76
N GLN A 28 10.62 2.60 17.06
CA GLN A 28 11.29 1.43 17.64
C GLN A 28 12.79 1.66 17.82
N PHE A 29 13.43 2.33 16.85
CA PHE A 29 14.87 2.56 16.82
C PHE A 29 15.24 4.01 17.15
N ASN A 30 14.25 4.84 17.48
CA ASN A 30 14.39 6.26 17.80
C ASN A 30 15.13 7.04 16.69
N LEU A 31 14.78 6.75 15.43
CA LEU A 31 15.38 7.34 14.22
C LEU A 31 14.67 8.64 13.86
N ASP A 32 15.45 9.62 13.43
CA ASP A 32 14.93 10.80 12.74
C ASP A 32 14.65 10.51 11.26
N GLU A 33 14.16 11.51 10.54
CA GLU A 33 13.79 11.38 9.13
C GLU A 33 15.00 11.10 8.22
N ALA A 34 16.16 11.70 8.54
CA ALA A 34 17.40 11.50 7.81
C ALA A 34 17.93 10.07 8.00
N ALA A 35 18.04 9.60 9.24
CA ALA A 35 18.52 8.25 9.54
C ALA A 35 17.55 7.16 9.04
N LEU A 36 16.24 7.46 8.98
CA LEU A 36 15.28 6.56 8.34
C LEU A 36 15.51 6.48 6.83
N ALA A 37 15.79 7.60 6.16
CA ALA A 37 16.08 7.63 4.73
C ALA A 37 17.36 6.83 4.43
N ASP A 38 18.41 7.03 5.22
CA ASP A 38 19.65 6.24 5.11
C ASP A 38 19.38 4.76 5.33
N LEU A 39 18.58 4.40 6.35
CA LEU A 39 18.22 3.00 6.64
C LEU A 39 17.46 2.37 5.48
N LYS A 40 16.51 3.11 4.91
CA LYS A 40 15.74 2.66 3.74
C LYS A 40 16.67 2.45 2.54
N GLU A 41 17.56 3.40 2.26
CA GLU A 41 18.51 3.32 1.15
C GLU A 41 19.44 2.13 1.31
N ALA A 42 20.02 1.94 2.49
CA ALA A 42 20.87 0.80 2.81
C ALA A 42 20.12 -0.54 2.62
N LEU A 43 18.89 -0.65 3.14
CA LEU A 43 18.08 -1.87 3.01
C LEU A 43 17.70 -2.19 1.56
N LEU A 44 17.36 -1.17 0.76
CA LEU A 44 17.02 -1.34 -0.65
C LEU A 44 18.26 -1.64 -1.52
N TYR A 45 19.42 -1.09 -1.16
CA TYR A 45 20.67 -1.32 -1.88
C TYR A 45 21.27 -2.71 -1.58
N GLU A 46 21.29 -3.11 -0.31
CA GLU A 46 21.83 -4.40 0.12
C GLU A 46 20.89 -5.58 -0.20
N HIS A 47 19.57 -5.32 -0.23
CA HIS A 47 18.55 -6.35 -0.45
C HIS A 47 17.48 -5.91 -1.47
N PRO A 48 17.86 -5.70 -2.74
CA PRO A 48 16.97 -5.16 -3.78
C PRO A 48 15.77 -6.06 -4.10
N GLU A 49 15.88 -7.37 -3.88
CA GLU A 49 14.79 -8.34 -4.11
C GLU A 49 14.02 -8.71 -2.83
N GLY A 50 14.53 -8.29 -1.67
CA GLY A 50 14.04 -8.71 -0.36
C GLY A 50 13.01 -7.78 0.26
N PHE A 51 12.89 -6.54 -0.22
CA PHE A 51 11.97 -5.55 0.35
C PHE A 51 11.13 -4.85 -0.71
N ASP A 52 9.84 -4.65 -0.43
CA ASP A 52 8.97 -3.76 -1.20
C ASP A 52 8.77 -2.45 -0.46
N ASP A 53 8.81 -1.35 -1.20
CA ASP A 53 8.44 -0.04 -0.70
C ASP A 53 6.99 0.27 -1.07
N THR A 54 6.12 0.31 -0.06
CA THR A 54 4.70 0.65 -0.22
C THR A 54 4.42 2.15 -0.13
N GLY A 55 5.45 2.98 0.02
CA GLY A 55 5.35 4.41 0.33
C GLY A 55 5.02 4.70 1.80
N GLN A 56 4.42 3.75 2.53
CA GLN A 56 4.10 3.86 3.96
C GLN A 56 5.02 3.02 4.86
N GLY A 57 5.79 2.10 4.28
CA GLY A 57 6.64 1.17 5.00
C GLY A 57 7.32 0.14 4.12
N LEU A 58 8.23 -0.60 4.75
CA LEU A 58 8.95 -1.70 4.13
C LEU A 58 8.19 -3.01 4.37
N MET A 59 8.02 -3.79 3.31
CA MET A 59 7.51 -5.16 3.38
C MET A 59 8.62 -6.12 3.02
N TRP A 60 8.79 -7.19 3.78
CA TRP A 60 9.71 -8.26 3.41
C TRP A 60 9.09 -9.11 2.28
N LYS A 61 9.76 -9.14 1.13
CA LYS A 61 9.50 -9.97 -0.06
C LYS A 61 10.18 -11.33 -0.01
N GLY A 62 10.75 -11.74 1.12
CA GLY A 62 11.13 -13.15 1.23
C GLY A 62 9.89 -13.99 1.10
N GLU A 63 9.98 -15.01 0.24
CA GLU A 63 8.91 -15.93 -0.09
C GLU A 63 8.04 -16.22 1.15
N PRO A 64 6.75 -15.84 1.16
CA PRO A 64 5.86 -16.39 2.17
C PRO A 64 5.96 -17.92 2.03
N PRO A 65 5.89 -18.72 3.11
CA PRO A 65 5.54 -20.11 2.91
C PRO A 65 4.29 -20.06 2.05
N SER A 66 4.41 -20.67 0.87
CA SER A 66 3.32 -20.87 -0.05
C SER A 66 2.05 -21.07 0.77
N ALA A 67 1.05 -20.20 0.57
CA ALA A 67 -0.29 -20.45 1.06
C ALA A 67 -0.95 -21.64 0.32
N SER A 68 -0.15 -22.64 -0.11
CA SER A 68 -0.52 -23.97 -0.57
C SER A 68 -0.10 -25.07 0.42
N GLN A 69 0.26 -24.75 1.67
CA GLN A 69 0.57 -25.76 2.69
C GLN A 69 -0.22 -25.58 3.99
N VAL A 70 -1.54 -25.41 3.89
CA VAL A 70 -2.47 -25.85 4.93
C VAL A 70 -3.74 -26.38 4.28
N ALA A 71 -3.72 -27.64 3.84
CA ALA A 71 -4.82 -28.59 3.96
C ALA A 71 -4.47 -29.86 3.17
N GLY A 72 -3.74 -30.77 3.81
CA GLY A 72 -3.92 -32.20 3.56
C GLY A 72 -5.25 -32.66 4.15
N GLN A 73 -6.35 -32.08 3.65
CA GLN A 73 -7.70 -32.57 3.87
C GLN A 73 -8.48 -32.20 2.60
N GLU A 74 -8.54 -33.16 1.69
CA GLU A 74 -9.39 -33.12 0.51
C GLU A 74 -10.83 -32.91 0.96
N VAL A 75 -11.27 -31.65 0.95
CA VAL A 75 -12.67 -31.30 0.87
C VAL A 75 -12.86 -30.73 -0.53
N PRO A 76 -13.70 -31.33 -1.39
CA PRO A 76 -13.91 -30.82 -2.73
C PRO A 76 -14.75 -29.54 -2.62
N THR A 77 -14.10 -28.39 -2.45
CA THR A 77 -14.73 -27.08 -2.64
C THR A 77 -14.53 -26.65 -4.08
N ASP A 78 -15.51 -27.03 -4.89
CA ASP A 78 -15.77 -26.56 -6.24
C ASP A 78 -16.17 -25.07 -6.21
N SER A 79 -15.23 -24.22 -5.78
CA SER A 79 -15.39 -22.77 -5.77
C SER A 79 -14.20 -22.20 -6.50
N PRO A 80 -14.38 -21.64 -7.71
CA PRO A 80 -13.27 -21.08 -8.47
C PRO A 80 -12.67 -19.94 -7.65
N THR A 81 -11.48 -20.16 -7.11
CA THR A 81 -10.61 -19.09 -6.65
C THR A 81 -10.45 -18.12 -7.82
N PRO A 82 -10.71 -16.80 -7.66
CA PRO A 82 -10.51 -15.84 -8.73
C PRO A 82 -9.03 -15.86 -9.08
N GLN A 83 -8.74 -16.51 -10.21
CA GLN A 83 -7.40 -16.67 -10.74
C GLN A 83 -6.90 -15.29 -11.15
N ALA A 84 -5.67 -14.94 -10.77
CA ALA A 84 -5.07 -13.68 -11.19
C ALA A 84 -5.07 -13.62 -12.73
N GLU A 85 -5.74 -12.62 -13.28
CA GLU A 85 -5.92 -12.47 -14.71
C GLU A 85 -5.12 -11.30 -15.27
N ARG A 86 -4.59 -11.46 -16.48
CA ARG A 86 -4.00 -10.37 -17.25
C ARG A 86 -5.00 -9.97 -18.32
N ARG A 87 -5.51 -8.74 -18.25
CA ARG A 87 -6.45 -8.16 -19.22
C ARG A 87 -5.95 -6.80 -19.69
N GLN A 88 -6.20 -6.47 -20.96
CA GLN A 88 -5.99 -5.13 -21.48
C GLN A 88 -7.13 -4.24 -20.98
N LEU A 89 -6.82 -3.17 -20.25
CA LEU A 89 -7.80 -2.23 -19.70
C LEU A 89 -7.47 -0.80 -20.15
N THR A 90 -8.50 0.02 -20.30
CA THR A 90 -8.37 1.48 -20.42
C THR A 90 -8.76 2.09 -19.10
N VAL A 91 -7.81 2.71 -18.41
CA VAL A 91 -7.99 3.28 -17.07
C VAL A 91 -7.97 4.80 -17.18
N LEU A 92 -8.97 5.45 -16.57
CA LEU A 92 -9.05 6.90 -16.43
C LEU A 92 -8.89 7.26 -14.95
N PHE A 93 -8.01 8.22 -14.66
CA PHE A 93 -7.89 8.85 -13.35
C PHE A 93 -8.20 10.33 -13.50
N CYS A 94 -9.13 10.84 -12.69
CA CYS A 94 -9.51 12.25 -12.66
C CYS A 94 -9.72 12.70 -11.21
N ASP A 95 -9.35 13.96 -10.92
CA ASP A 95 -9.45 14.56 -9.60
C ASP A 95 -9.95 16.00 -9.68
N LEU A 96 -10.43 16.52 -8.54
CA LEU A 96 -10.82 17.91 -8.38
C LEU A 96 -9.57 18.80 -8.28
N VAL A 97 -9.47 19.77 -9.19
CA VAL A 97 -8.43 20.81 -9.12
C VAL A 97 -8.58 21.62 -7.83
N ASP A 98 -7.45 21.96 -7.21
CA ASP A 98 -7.37 22.78 -5.98
C ASP A 98 -8.20 22.25 -4.79
N SER A 99 -8.46 20.94 -4.73
CA SER A 99 -9.26 20.29 -3.69
C SER A 99 -8.79 20.59 -2.27
N THR A 100 -7.48 20.71 -2.04
CA THR A 100 -6.91 21.05 -0.72
C THR A 100 -7.23 22.48 -0.30
N ALA A 101 -7.15 23.44 -1.22
CA ALA A 101 -7.48 24.84 -0.94
C ALA A 101 -8.99 25.00 -0.69
N LEU A 102 -9.81 24.28 -1.47
CA LEU A 102 -11.26 24.26 -1.30
C LEU A 102 -11.69 23.65 0.03
N ALA A 103 -11.11 22.50 0.40
CA ALA A 103 -11.39 21.83 1.68
C ALA A 103 -10.95 22.65 2.91
N SER A 104 -9.97 23.55 2.75
CA SER A 104 -9.53 24.44 3.84
C SER A 104 -10.48 25.62 4.09
N GLN A 105 -11.35 25.93 3.12
CA GLN A 105 -12.29 27.05 3.18
C GLN A 105 -13.71 26.63 3.57
N LEU A 106 -14.04 25.35 3.37
CA LEU A 106 -15.34 24.78 3.68
C LEU A 106 -15.34 24.08 5.03
N ASP A 107 -16.49 24.02 5.67
CA ASP A 107 -16.67 23.11 6.79
C ASP A 107 -16.71 21.63 6.33
N PRO A 108 -16.55 20.66 7.25
CA PRO A 108 -16.54 19.25 6.88
C PRO A 108 -17.85 18.72 6.26
N GLU A 109 -18.98 19.37 6.53
CA GLU A 109 -20.30 19.01 6.00
C GLU A 109 -20.42 19.48 4.55
N GLU A 110 -20.12 20.75 4.30
CA GLU A 110 -20.07 21.39 2.97
C GLU A 110 -19.05 20.69 2.07
N TRP A 111 -17.86 20.38 2.57
CA TRP A 111 -16.86 19.62 1.81
C TRP A 111 -17.39 18.25 1.40
N ARG A 112 -18.10 17.57 2.30
CA ARG A 112 -18.75 16.27 2.01
C ARG A 112 -19.77 16.40 0.88
N GLU A 113 -20.53 17.48 0.85
CA GLU A 113 -21.50 17.73 -0.22
C GLU A 113 -20.82 17.95 -1.56
N VAL A 114 -19.73 18.73 -1.61
CA VAL A 114 -18.93 18.94 -2.82
C VAL A 114 -18.38 17.62 -3.36
N VAL A 115 -17.77 16.80 -2.50
CA VAL A 115 -17.22 15.50 -2.90
C VAL A 115 -18.31 14.57 -3.42
N ARG A 116 -19.48 14.53 -2.77
CA ARG A 116 -20.62 13.72 -3.24
C ARG A 116 -21.13 14.19 -4.59
N ALA A 117 -21.25 15.50 -4.81
CA ALA A 117 -21.70 16.06 -6.07
C ALA A 117 -20.70 15.74 -7.21
N TYR A 118 -19.40 15.89 -6.95
CA TYR A 118 -18.35 15.51 -7.90
C TYR A 118 -18.42 14.02 -8.26
N GLN A 119 -18.49 13.14 -7.26
CA GLN A 119 -18.59 11.69 -7.47
C GLN A 119 -19.86 11.31 -8.24
N ALA A 120 -21.00 11.93 -7.94
CA ALA A 120 -22.25 11.69 -8.65
C ALA A 120 -22.15 12.08 -10.13
N ALA A 121 -21.58 13.25 -10.43
CA ALA A 121 -21.37 13.72 -11.80
C ALA A 121 -20.42 12.79 -12.57
N CYS A 122 -19.32 12.35 -11.95
CA CYS A 122 -18.43 11.36 -12.54
C CYS A 122 -19.14 10.04 -12.80
N ALA A 123 -19.92 9.54 -11.83
CA ALA A 123 -20.64 8.27 -11.95
C ALA A 123 -21.64 8.28 -13.10
N GLU A 124 -22.38 9.38 -13.28
CA GLU A 124 -23.32 9.53 -14.41
C GLU A 124 -22.61 9.40 -15.76
N VAL A 125 -21.48 10.08 -15.93
CA VAL A 125 -20.70 10.04 -17.18
C VAL A 125 -20.09 8.67 -17.41
N ILE A 126 -19.53 8.04 -16.37
CA ILE A 126 -18.90 6.72 -16.44
C ILE A 126 -19.95 5.66 -16.80
N GLN A 127 -21.12 5.68 -16.16
CA GLN A 127 -22.21 4.77 -16.47
C GLN A 127 -22.71 4.94 -17.91
N ARG A 128 -22.75 6.16 -18.44
CA ARG A 128 -23.16 6.43 -19.82
C ARG A 128 -22.25 5.79 -20.87
N VAL A 129 -20.99 5.53 -20.52
CA VAL A 129 -20.00 4.90 -21.42
C VAL A 129 -19.72 3.44 -21.05
N ASP A 130 -20.62 2.81 -20.27
CA ASP A 130 -20.49 1.44 -19.77
C ASP A 130 -19.17 1.20 -19.00
N GLY A 131 -18.64 2.26 -18.39
CA GLY A 131 -17.43 2.21 -17.58
C GLY A 131 -17.70 1.67 -16.17
N TYR A 132 -16.63 1.22 -15.51
CA TYR A 132 -16.67 0.67 -14.16
C TYR A 132 -15.92 1.58 -13.18
N ILE A 133 -16.51 1.81 -11.99
CA ILE A 133 -15.88 2.51 -10.87
C ILE A 133 -15.29 1.46 -9.93
N ALA A 134 -13.98 1.53 -9.71
CA ALA A 134 -13.23 0.60 -8.87
C ALA A 134 -13.34 0.92 -7.37
#